data_AF-A0A4Q1ABW0-F1
#
_entry.id   AF-A0A4Q1ABW0-F1
#
_cell.length_a   1.000
_cell.length_b   1.000
_cell.length_c   1.000
_cell.angle_alpha   90.00
_cell.angle_beta   90.00
_cell.angle_gamma   90.00
#
_symmetry.space_group_name_H-M   'P 1'
#
loop_
_entity.id
_entity.type
_entity.pdbx_description
1 polymer ?
#
loop_
_entity_poly.entity_id
_entity_poly.type
_entity_poly.pdbx_seq_one_letter_code
_entity_poly.pdbx_strand_id
1 'polypeptide(L)'
;FTNYDLYHSPPAKLVDWVGFKNFIDIFTLPMWRETFVSVFSWTIIWTFVATTLQVALGIFLAIIVNQPGIKGKAIIRTIFILPWAVPAFVSILVFSGMFNETFGAINNQVLALFGIEKIAWMTDPF
;
A
#
# COMPACT_ATOMS: atom_id res chain seq x y z
N PHE A 1 -17.53 -20.40 -7.74
CA PHE A 1 -18.71 -21.23 -8.06
C PHE A 1 -18.80 -22.50 -7.21
N THR A 2 -17.84 -22.76 -6.34
CA THR A 2 -17.80 -23.94 -5.47
C THR A 2 -17.79 -23.53 -4.00
N ASN A 3 -18.10 -24.44 -3.08
CA ASN A 3 -18.05 -24.19 -1.63
C ASN A 3 -16.63 -24.24 -1.04
N TYR A 4 -15.58 -23.95 -1.82
CA TYR A 4 -14.20 -24.03 -1.33
C TYR A 4 -13.95 -22.99 -0.23
N ASP A 5 -13.77 -23.47 0.99
CA ASP A 5 -13.46 -22.70 2.19
C ASP A 5 -12.58 -23.54 3.14
N LEU A 6 -12.25 -23.00 4.31
CA LEU A 6 -11.45 -23.69 5.34
C LEU A 6 -12.07 -25.03 5.81
N TYR A 7 -13.38 -25.21 5.62
CA TYR A 7 -14.12 -26.40 6.01
C TYR A 7 -14.44 -27.33 4.84
N HIS A 8 -14.07 -27.00 3.60
CA HIS A 8 -14.34 -27.78 2.39
C HIS A 8 -13.13 -27.77 1.44
N SER A 9 -12.00 -28.32 1.93
CA SER A 9 -10.75 -28.42 1.18
C SER A 9 -10.23 -29.87 1.07
N PRO A 10 -9.84 -30.35 -0.13
CA PRO A 10 -9.20 -31.66 -0.30
C PRO A 10 -7.85 -31.75 0.42
N PRO A 11 -7.42 -32.95 0.86
CA PRO A 11 -8.05 -34.27 0.66
C PRO A 11 -9.13 -34.61 1.71
N ALA A 12 -9.27 -33.81 2.77
CA ALA A 12 -10.15 -34.13 3.89
C ALA A 12 -11.64 -34.09 3.53
N LYS A 13 -12.04 -33.17 2.64
CA LYS A 13 -13.42 -33.02 2.15
C LYS A 13 -13.43 -32.67 0.66
N LEU A 14 -14.42 -33.20 -0.05
CA LEU A 14 -14.66 -32.87 -1.45
C LEU A 14 -15.32 -31.49 -1.58
N VAL A 15 -15.14 -30.88 -2.75
CA VAL A 15 -15.69 -29.57 -3.08
C VAL A 15 -16.94 -29.76 -3.94
N ASP A 16 -18.02 -29.07 -3.58
CA ASP A 16 -19.29 -29.08 -4.28
C ASP A 16 -19.49 -27.81 -5.14
N TRP A 17 -20.25 -27.94 -6.22
CA TRP A 17 -20.69 -26.81 -7.02
C TRP A 17 -21.87 -26.10 -6.36
N VAL A 18 -21.73 -24.79 -6.11
CA VAL A 18 -22.74 -23.93 -5.47
C VAL A 18 -23.20 -22.76 -6.36
N GLY A 19 -22.78 -22.75 -7.63
CA GLY A 19 -23.15 -21.69 -8.58
C GLY A 19 -22.76 -20.30 -8.06
N PHE A 20 -23.74 -19.38 -8.02
CA PHE A 20 -23.52 -17.97 -7.63
C PHE A 20 -23.70 -17.69 -6.14
N LYS A 21 -23.96 -18.70 -5.31
CA LYS A 21 -24.26 -18.52 -3.88
C LYS A 21 -23.25 -17.63 -3.17
N ASN A 22 -21.95 -17.91 -3.30
CA ASN A 22 -20.90 -17.12 -2.64
C ASN A 22 -20.91 -15.63 -3.03
N PHE A 23 -21.28 -15.30 -4.28
CA PHE A 23 -21.34 -13.91 -4.72
C PHE A 23 -22.52 -13.18 -4.10
N ILE A 24 -23.67 -13.86 -3.96
CA ILE A 24 -24.83 -13.33 -3.27
C ILE A 24 -24.51 -13.14 -1.78
N ASP A 25 -23.86 -14.14 -1.17
CA ASP A 25 -23.52 -14.15 0.26
C ASP A 25 -22.62 -12.96 0.66
N ILE A 26 -21.74 -12.47 -0.23
CA ILE A 26 -20.95 -11.24 0.00
C ILE A 26 -21.84 -10.03 0.28
N PHE A 27 -23.02 -9.94 -0.35
CA PHE A 27 -23.92 -8.79 -0.21
C PHE A 27 -25.09 -9.04 0.76
N THR A 28 -25.42 -10.30 1.05
CA THR A 28 -26.53 -10.64 1.96
C THR A 28 -26.08 -10.88 3.39
N LEU A 29 -24.87 -11.41 3.62
CA LEU A 29 -24.34 -11.63 4.96
C LEU A 29 -23.76 -10.31 5.53
N PRO A 30 -24.29 -9.78 6.65
CA PRO A 30 -23.91 -8.45 7.15
C PRO A 30 -22.40 -8.28 7.36
N MET A 31 -21.75 -9.27 7.99
CA MET A 31 -20.31 -9.25 8.27
C MET A 31 -19.46 -9.18 6.99
N TRP A 32 -19.84 -9.96 5.97
CA TRP A 32 -19.10 -10.01 4.71
C TRP A 32 -19.31 -8.72 3.92
N ARG A 33 -20.54 -8.21 3.91
CA ARG A 33 -20.88 -6.95 3.25
C ARG A 33 -20.12 -5.77 3.85
N GLU A 34 -20.09 -5.65 5.18
CA GLU A 34 -19.37 -4.56 5.86
C GLU A 34 -17.87 -4.61 5.56
N THR A 35 -17.27 -5.81 5.65
CA THR A 35 -15.84 -6.00 5.33
C THR A 35 -15.56 -5.67 3.86
N PHE A 36 -16.39 -6.17 2.94
CA PHE A 36 -16.26 -5.91 1.52
C PHE A 36 -16.35 -4.42 1.21
N VAL A 37 -17.41 -3.74 1.68
CA VAL A 37 -17.60 -2.30 1.41
C VAL A 37 -16.48 -1.47 2.01
N SER A 38 -16.02 -1.79 3.21
CA SER A 38 -14.90 -1.10 3.87
C SER A 38 -13.60 -1.23 3.07
N VAL A 39 -13.17 -2.47 2.78
CA VAL A 39 -11.93 -2.74 2.04
C VAL A 39 -12.01 -2.21 0.61
N PHE A 40 -13.16 -2.34 -0.05
CA PHE A 40 -13.37 -1.84 -1.40
C PHE A 40 -13.27 -0.31 -1.45
N SER A 41 -13.93 0.38 -0.52
CA SER A 41 -13.87 1.85 -0.43
C SER A 41 -12.45 2.33 -0.14
N TRP A 42 -11.76 1.69 0.81
CA TRP A 42 -10.34 1.96 1.08
C TRP A 42 -9.47 1.76 -0.17
N THR A 43 -9.65 0.65 -0.89
CA THR A 43 -8.89 0.35 -2.11
C THR A 43 -9.09 1.42 -3.18
N ILE A 44 -10.32 1.89 -3.37
CA ILE A 44 -10.63 3.00 -4.28
C ILE A 44 -9.91 4.27 -3.85
N ILE A 45 -10.09 4.70 -2.59
CA ILE A 45 -9.50 5.93 -2.05
C ILE A 45 -7.98 5.87 -2.19
N TRP A 46 -7.36 4.77 -1.74
CA TRP A 46 -5.93 4.56 -1.81
C TRP A 46 -5.43 4.63 -3.26
N THR A 47 -6.10 3.97 -4.20
CA THR A 47 -5.71 3.97 -5.61
C THR A 47 -5.76 5.38 -6.21
N PHE A 48 -6.85 6.11 -5.99
CA PHE A 48 -6.99 7.47 -6.50
C PHE A 48 -5.97 8.43 -5.89
N VAL A 49 -5.79 8.40 -4.56
CA VAL A 49 -4.86 9.30 -3.86
C VAL A 49 -3.42 8.97 -4.24
N ALA A 50 -3.00 7.71 -4.17
CA ALA A 50 -1.63 7.30 -4.48
C ALA A 50 -1.27 7.60 -5.94
N THR A 51 -2.14 7.24 -6.89
CA THR A 51 -1.89 7.47 -8.32
C THR A 51 -1.85 8.96 -8.64
N THR A 52 -2.78 9.75 -8.11
CA THR A 52 -2.83 11.19 -8.37
C THR A 52 -1.60 11.90 -7.81
N LEU A 53 -1.21 11.58 -6.57
CA LEU A 53 0.00 12.13 -5.95
C LEU A 53 1.25 11.74 -6.73
N GLN A 54 1.38 10.47 -7.13
CA GLN A 54 2.53 10.01 -7.91
C GLN A 54 2.65 10.72 -9.25
N VAL A 55 1.54 10.87 -9.99
CA VAL A 55 1.53 11.57 -11.29
C VAL A 55 1.81 13.06 -11.10
N ALA A 56 1.17 13.71 -10.13
CA ALA A 56 1.36 15.13 -9.84
C ALA A 56 2.81 15.43 -9.45
N LEU A 57 3.38 14.66 -8.51
CA LEU A 57 4.78 14.79 -8.11
C LEU A 57 5.73 14.49 -9.28
N GLY A 58 5.45 13.47 -10.09
CA GLY A 58 6.25 13.13 -11.26
C GLY A 58 6.31 14.28 -12.27
N ILE A 59 5.15 14.87 -12.61
CA ILE A 59 5.06 16.02 -13.51
C ILE A 59 5.75 17.24 -12.90
N PHE A 60 5.50 17.53 -11.63
CA PHE A 60 6.12 18.65 -10.91
C PHE A 60 7.65 18.58 -10.95
N LEU A 61 8.23 17.43 -10.59
CA LEU A 61 9.67 17.19 -10.63
C LEU A 61 10.21 17.25 -12.07
N ALA A 62 9.47 16.73 -13.05
CA ALA A 62 9.86 16.79 -14.45
C ALA A 62 9.93 18.24 -14.99
N ILE A 63 8.98 19.10 -14.60
CA ILE A 63 9.00 20.53 -14.96
C ILE A 63 10.24 21.19 -14.36
N ILE A 64 10.51 20.99 -13.06
CA ILE A 64 11.66 21.58 -12.38
C ILE A 64 12.97 21.20 -13.08
N VAL A 65 13.21 19.90 -13.29
CA VAL A 65 14.48 19.42 -13.89
C VAL A 65 14.68 19.92 -15.31
N ASN A 66 13.61 20.17 -16.06
CA ASN A 66 13.71 20.65 -17.43
C ASN A 66 13.90 22.18 -17.54
N GLN A 67 13.77 22.96 -16.47
CA GLN A 67 14.01 24.41 -16.51
C GLN A 67 15.44 24.76 -16.97
N PRO A 68 15.62 25.84 -17.75
CA PRO A 68 16.93 26.20 -18.32
C PRO A 68 17.99 26.56 -17.27
N GLY A 69 17.59 27.03 -16.08
CA GLY A 69 18.50 27.42 -14.99
C GLY A 69 19.10 26.26 -14.18
N ILE A 70 18.58 25.04 -14.32
CA ILE A 70 19.04 23.89 -13.53
C ILE A 70 20.34 23.33 -14.12
N LYS A 71 21.42 23.40 -13.33
CA LYS A 71 22.70 22.76 -13.62
C LYS A 71 22.71 21.32 -13.11
N GLY A 72 23.50 20.44 -13.73
CA GLY A 72 23.65 19.06 -13.27
C GLY A 72 22.45 18.14 -13.56
N LYS A 73 21.63 18.45 -14.58
CA LYS A 73 20.41 17.69 -14.94
C LYS A 73 20.63 16.19 -15.06
N ALA A 74 21.79 15.77 -15.58
CA ALA A 74 22.13 14.36 -15.71
C ALA A 74 22.15 13.64 -14.35
N ILE A 75 22.80 14.23 -13.34
CA ILE A 75 22.89 13.66 -11.99
C ILE A 75 21.51 13.59 -11.35
N ILE A 76 20.72 14.67 -11.45
CA ILE A 76 19.38 14.73 -10.84
C ILE A 76 18.47 13.66 -11.45
N ARG A 77 18.49 13.51 -12.78
CA ARG A 77 17.72 12.46 -13.47
C ARG A 77 18.14 11.05 -13.04
N THR A 78 19.44 10.82 -12.86
CA THR A 78 19.94 9.53 -12.35
C THR A 78 19.42 9.26 -10.95
N ILE A 79 19.44 10.23 -10.05
CA ILE A 79 18.92 10.05 -8.67
C ILE A 79 17.42 9.71 -8.70
N PHE A 80 16.63 10.37 -9.55
CA PHE A 80 15.19 10.15 -9.62
C PHE A 80 14.80 8.76 -10.14
N ILE A 81 15.64 8.10 -10.94
CA ILE A 81 15.37 6.74 -11.41
C ILE A 81 15.83 5.67 -10.39
N LEU A 82 16.65 6.01 -9.39
CA LEU A 82 17.16 5.03 -8.41
C LEU A 82 16.05 4.30 -7.65
N PRO A 83 15.00 4.96 -7.13
CA PRO A 83 13.93 4.25 -6.42
C PRO A 83 13.22 3.21 -7.28
N TRP A 84 13.11 3.45 -8.59
CA TRP A 84 12.55 2.50 -9.55
C TRP A 84 13.53 1.37 -9.90
N ALA A 85 14.83 1.66 -9.92
CA ALA A 85 15.87 0.67 -10.21
C ALA A 85 16.03 -0.39 -9.09
N VAL A 86 15.65 -0.06 -7.85
CA VAL A 86 15.68 -0.99 -6.72
C VAL A 86 14.44 -1.91 -6.76
N PRO A 87 14.61 -3.23 -6.56
CA PRO A 87 13.46 -4.14 -6.48
C PRO A 87 12.49 -3.75 -5.36
N ALA A 88 11.20 -3.65 -5.70
CA ALA A 88 10.16 -3.16 -4.78
C ALA A 88 10.12 -3.93 -3.45
N PHE A 89 10.31 -5.25 -3.47
CA PHE A 89 10.33 -6.07 -2.25
C PHE A 89 11.39 -5.61 -1.24
N VAL A 90 12.60 -5.27 -1.70
CA VAL A 90 13.68 -4.80 -0.82
C VAL A 90 13.30 -3.45 -0.23
N SER A 91 12.80 -2.53 -1.06
CA SER A 91 12.34 -1.23 -0.58
C SER A 91 11.25 -1.36 0.47
N ILE A 92 10.27 -2.25 0.27
CA ILE A 92 9.19 -2.52 1.25
C ILE A 92 9.76 -2.99 2.59
N LEU A 93 10.72 -3.92 2.58
CA LEU A 93 11.34 -4.40 3.83
C LEU A 93 12.13 -3.31 4.55
N VAL A 94 12.87 -2.49 3.81
CA VAL A 94 13.61 -1.35 4.38
C VAL A 94 12.64 -0.37 5.03
N PHE A 95 11.57 0.02 4.32
CA PHE A 95 10.55 0.90 4.89
C PHE A 95 9.83 0.26 6.09
N SER A 96 9.51 -1.03 6.05
CA SER A 96 8.90 -1.75 7.18
C SER A 96 9.80 -1.68 8.43
N GLY A 97 11.11 -1.87 8.28
CA GLY A 97 12.07 -1.69 9.38
C GLY A 97 12.17 -0.24 9.86
N MET A 98 12.19 0.73 8.94
CA MET A 98 12.25 2.17 9.27
C MET A 98 11.03 2.65 10.04
N PHE A 99 9.84 2.14 9.70
CA PHE A 99 8.56 2.46 10.33
C PHE A 99 8.23 1.55 11.53
N ASN A 100 9.16 0.69 11.97
CA ASN A 100 8.96 -0.09 13.18
C ASN A 100 8.73 0.82 14.40
N GLU A 101 7.70 0.51 15.18
CA GLU A 101 7.24 1.37 16.26
C GLU A 101 8.24 1.52 17.42
N THR A 102 9.03 0.47 17.68
CA THR A 102 9.97 0.42 18.81
C THR A 102 11.35 0.96 18.44
N PHE A 103 11.97 0.43 17.39
CA PHE A 103 13.38 0.71 17.03
C PHE A 103 13.55 1.45 15.70
N GLY A 104 12.47 1.71 14.96
CA GLY A 104 12.52 2.33 13.63
C GLY A 104 13.11 3.75 13.65
N ALA A 105 13.86 4.08 12.59
CA ALA A 105 14.50 5.39 12.45
C ALA A 105 13.48 6.54 12.32
N ILE A 106 12.29 6.28 11.76
CA ILE A 106 11.25 7.32 11.62
C ILE A 106 10.80 7.79 13.00
N ASN A 107 10.42 6.89 13.91
CA ASN A 107 9.98 7.25 15.25
C ASN A 107 11.11 7.79 16.14
N ASN A 108 12.28 7.14 16.12
CA ASN A 108 13.35 7.45 17.08
C ASN A 108 14.29 8.59 16.65
N GLN A 109 14.33 8.92 15.36
CA GLN A 109 15.21 9.98 14.84
C GLN A 109 14.38 11.07 14.17
N VAL A 110 13.62 10.75 13.13
CA VAL A 110 12.93 11.77 12.33
C VAL A 110 11.87 12.50 13.14
N LEU A 111 10.93 11.80 13.77
CA LEU A 111 9.88 12.43 14.57
C LEU A 111 10.44 13.13 15.81
N ALA A 112 11.43 12.53 16.46
CA ALA A 112 12.11 13.11 17.62
C ALA A 112 12.79 14.46 17.29
N LEU A 113 13.34 14.63 16.08
CA LEU A 113 13.90 15.91 15.62
C LEU A 113 12.86 17.04 15.56
N PHE A 114 11.59 16.69 15.32
CA PHE A 114 10.47 17.63 15.29
C PHE A 114 9.70 17.68 16.62
N GLY A 115 10.16 16.96 17.65
CA GLY A 115 9.47 16.87 18.95
C GLY A 115 8.13 16.13 18.90
N ILE A 116 7.89 15.31 17.88
CA ILE A 116 6.67 14.53 17.70
C ILE A 116 6.81 13.20 18.45
N GLU A 117 5.76 12.80 19.18
CA GLU A 117 5.72 11.51 19.87
C GLU A 117 5.74 10.34 18.89
N LYS A 118 6.11 9.15 19.38
CA LYS A 118 6.18 7.94 18.54
C LYS A 118 4.79 7.56 18.04
N ILE A 119 4.68 7.28 16.74
CA ILE A 119 3.42 6.89 16.10
C ILE A 119 3.37 5.36 15.94
N ALA A 120 2.18 4.80 16.14
CA ALA A 120 1.89 3.38 16.09
C ALA A 120 1.51 2.93 14.66
N TRP A 121 2.44 3.08 13.72
CA TRP A 121 2.22 2.93 12.27
C TRP A 121 1.61 1.60 11.81
N MET A 122 1.76 0.52 12.59
CA MET A 122 1.33 -0.82 12.20
C MET A 122 0.11 -1.30 12.99
N THR A 123 -0.17 -0.67 14.13
CA THR A 123 -1.20 -1.10 15.07
C THR A 123 -2.38 -0.14 15.16
N ASP A 124 -2.20 1.14 14.78
CA ASP A 124 -3.29 2.11 14.65
C ASP A 124 -3.84 2.12 13.23
N PRO A 125 -5.15 1.84 13.02
CA PRO A 125 -5.77 1.91 11.70
C PRO A 125 -6.07 3.34 11.19
N PHE A 126 -5.79 4.40 11.97
CA PHE A 126 -6.10 5.79 11.58
C PHE A 126 -4.89 6.73 11.60
#